data_AF-A0AAQ3LFA7-F1
#
_entry.id   AF-A0AAQ3LFA7-F1
#
_cell.length_a   1.000
_cell.length_b   1.000
_cell.length_c   1.000
_cell.angle_alpha   90.00
_cell.angle_beta   90.00
_cell.angle_gamma   90.00
#
_symmetry.space_group_name_H-M   'P 1'
#
loop_
_entity.id
_entity.type
_entity.pdbx_description
1 polymer ?
#
loop_
_entity_poly.entity_id
_entity_poly.type
_entity_poly.pdbx_seq_one_letter_code
_entity_poly.pdbx_strand_id
1 'polypeptide(L)'
;MESLPREMAFKAEIVKGSLNDVISELRARGVENLYVDGGKVIQSFLREDLIDEMIITRVPVLLGDGIPLFGKMDAMKQFTRQKT
;
A
#
# COMPACT_ATOMS: atom_id res chain seq x y z
N MET A 1 -13.80 -8.39 8.72
CA MET A 1 -13.39 -7.91 10.05
C MET A 1 -14.36 -6.81 10.45
N GLU A 2 -15.03 -6.96 11.59
CA GLU A 2 -16.14 -6.09 12.00
C GLU A 2 -15.77 -5.17 13.16
N SER A 3 -14.67 -5.43 13.86
CA SER A 3 -14.19 -4.61 14.97
C SER A 3 -12.69 -4.75 15.19
N LEU A 4 -12.09 -3.75 15.83
CA LEU A 4 -10.70 -3.78 16.28
C LEU A 4 -10.61 -4.26 17.74
N PRO A 5 -9.52 -4.94 18.13
CA PRO A 5 -9.22 -5.21 19.53
C PRO A 5 -9.19 -3.93 20.36
N ARG A 6 -9.61 -4.01 21.64
CA ARG A 6 -9.70 -2.84 22.52
C ARG A 6 -8.35 -2.15 22.72
N GLU A 7 -7.24 -2.90 22.71
CA GLU A 7 -5.89 -2.33 22.81
C GLU A 7 -5.49 -1.42 21.63
N MET A 8 -6.19 -1.53 20.51
CA MET A 8 -5.98 -0.70 19.30
C MET A 8 -6.94 0.49 19.24
N ALA A 9 -7.80 0.66 20.25
CA ALA A 9 -8.65 1.84 20.36
C ALA A 9 -7.78 3.11 20.26
N PHE A 10 -8.17 4.02 19.36
CA PHE A 10 -7.49 5.29 19.06
C PHE A 10 -6.14 5.18 18.34
N LYS A 11 -5.62 3.96 18.08
CA LYS A 11 -4.36 3.75 17.34
C LYS A 11 -4.60 3.32 15.90
N ALA A 12 -5.74 2.71 15.63
CA ALA A 12 -6.13 2.25 14.32
C ALA A 12 -7.63 2.44 14.10
N GLU A 13 -8.00 2.48 12.82
CA GLU A 13 -9.37 2.59 12.34
C GLU A 13 -9.58 1.55 11.24
N ILE A 14 -10.78 0.94 11.18
CA ILE A 14 -11.16 0.10 10.04
C ILE A 14 -11.84 1.00 9.03
N VAL A 15 -11.21 1.13 7.86
CA VAL A 15 -11.77 1.86 6.74
C VAL A 15 -12.35 0.86 5.72
N LYS A 16 -13.49 1.19 5.13
CA LYS A 16 -14.15 0.42 4.06
C LYS A 16 -14.53 1.38 2.92
N GLY A 17 -14.23 1.00 1.70
CA GLY A 17 -14.54 1.80 0.51
C GLY A 17 -13.63 1.46 -0.65
N SER A 18 -13.81 2.14 -1.78
CA SER A 18 -12.81 2.11 -2.85
C SER A 18 -11.56 2.88 -2.41
N LEU A 19 -10.41 2.62 -3.04
CA LEU A 19 -9.17 3.34 -2.70
C LEU A 19 -9.32 4.85 -2.90
N ASN A 20 -10.03 5.27 -3.94
CA ASN A 20 -10.28 6.68 -4.21
C ASN A 20 -11.12 7.34 -3.10
N ASP A 21 -12.17 6.67 -2.61
CA ASP A 21 -12.99 7.20 -1.51
C ASP A 21 -12.15 7.37 -0.24
N VAL A 22 -11.34 6.36 0.09
CA VAL A 22 -10.46 6.38 1.27
C VAL A 22 -9.44 7.52 1.17
N ILE A 23 -8.79 7.68 0.02
CA ILE A 23 -7.81 8.75 -0.19
C ILE A 23 -8.47 10.12 -0.12
N SER A 24 -9.66 10.29 -0.70
CA SER A 24 -10.43 11.54 -0.61
C SER A 24 -10.80 11.89 0.83
N GLU A 25 -11.23 10.91 1.62
CA GLU A 25 -11.53 11.11 3.06
C GLU A 25 -10.27 11.51 3.84
N LEU A 26 -9.17 10.78 3.65
CA LEU A 26 -7.89 11.06 4.32
C LEU A 26 -7.37 12.46 3.95
N ARG A 27 -7.49 12.85 2.69
CA ARG A 27 -7.12 14.20 2.22
C ARG A 27 -7.99 15.28 2.86
N ALA A 28 -9.29 15.04 3.01
CA ALA A 28 -10.20 15.95 3.72
C ALA A 28 -9.87 16.08 5.21
N ARG A 29 -9.25 15.06 5.81
CA ARG A 29 -8.70 15.07 7.17
C ARG A 29 -7.33 15.75 7.28
N GLY A 30 -6.79 16.27 6.18
CA GLY A 30 -5.50 16.95 6.13
C GLY A 30 -4.30 16.01 6.02
N VAL A 31 -4.50 14.74 5.66
CA VAL A 31 -3.39 13.80 5.42
C VAL A 31 -2.81 14.05 4.02
N GLU A 32 -1.53 14.38 3.96
CA GLU A 32 -0.84 14.70 2.72
C GLU A 32 -0.05 13.52 2.14
N ASN A 33 0.52 12.68 3.00
CA ASN A 33 1.39 11.57 2.62
C ASN A 33 0.89 10.27 3.25
N LEU A 34 0.92 9.18 2.48
CA LEU A 34 0.51 7.85 2.94
C LEU A 34 1.68 6.88 2.87
N TYR A 35 1.93 6.21 3.98
CA TYR A 35 2.78 5.03 3.99
C TYR A 35 1.90 3.80 3.73
N VAL A 36 2.08 3.18 2.56
CA VAL A 36 1.27 2.04 2.12
C VAL A 36 1.99 0.74 2.47
N ASP A 37 1.39 -0.06 3.35
CA ASP A 37 1.97 -1.31 3.86
C ASP A 37 1.03 -2.51 3.68
N GLY A 38 1.63 -3.68 3.49
CA GLY A 38 0.93 -4.96 3.28
C GLY A 38 0.81 -5.35 1.80
N GLY A 39 1.10 -6.63 1.49
CA GLY A 39 1.23 -7.12 0.11
C GLY A 39 0.00 -6.86 -0.77
N LYS A 40 -1.20 -7.26 -0.33
CA LYS A 40 -2.44 -7.04 -1.11
C LYS A 40 -2.80 -5.55 -1.22
N VAL A 41 -2.45 -4.75 -0.21
CA VAL A 41 -2.73 -3.31 -0.18
C VAL A 41 -1.86 -2.62 -1.23
N ILE A 42 -0.54 -2.83 -1.20
CA ILE A 42 0.41 -2.28 -2.19
C ILE A 42 0.01 -2.69 -3.61
N GLN A 43 -0.35 -3.97 -3.83
CA GLN A 43 -0.81 -4.44 -5.15
C GLN A 43 -2.07 -3.74 -5.64
N SER A 44 -2.98 -3.34 -4.74
CA SER A 44 -4.20 -2.64 -5.10
C SER A 44 -3.92 -1.17 -5.46
N PHE A 45 -3.05 -0.49 -4.70
CA PHE A 45 -2.61 0.87 -5.03
C PHE A 45 -1.84 0.92 -6.36
N LEU A 46 -0.97 -0.05 -6.63
CA LEU A 46 -0.25 -0.13 -7.91
C LEU A 46 -1.18 -0.32 -9.11
N ARG A 47 -2.27 -1.08 -8.95
CA ARG A 47 -3.25 -1.31 -10.03
C ARG A 47 -3.99 -0.02 -10.39
N GLU A 48 -4.35 0.77 -9.38
CA GLU A 48 -5.03 2.06 -9.54
C GLU A 48 -4.06 3.23 -9.86
N ASP A 49 -2.76 2.96 -10.00
CA ASP A 49 -1.72 3.98 -10.26
C ASP A 49 -1.56 5.03 -9.15
N LEU A 50 -1.71 4.61 -7.90
CA LEU A 50 -1.74 5.48 -6.71
C LEU A 50 -0.44 5.44 -5.88
N ILE A 51 0.68 5.03 -6.47
CA ILE A 51 1.99 4.98 -5.80
C ILE A 51 2.93 5.98 -6.46
N ASP A 52 3.29 7.01 -5.72
CA ASP A 52 4.21 8.05 -6.18
C ASP A 52 5.68 7.64 -6.02
N GLU A 53 6.02 7.04 -4.87
CA GLU A 53 7.38 6.65 -4.50
C GLU A 53 7.41 5.22 -3.95
N MET A 54 8.48 4.48 -4.25
CA MET A 54 8.68 3.13 -3.74
C MET A 54 10.11 2.93 -3.23
N ILE A 55 10.21 2.52 -1.96
CA ILE A 55 11.46 2.10 -1.33
C ILE A 55 11.54 0.58 -1.39
N ILE A 56 12.43 0.04 -2.22
CA ILE A 56 12.59 -1.42 -2.39
C ILE A 56 13.88 -1.89 -1.70
N THR A 57 13.73 -2.61 -0.59
CA THR A 57 14.84 -3.30 0.09
C THR A 57 15.00 -4.71 -0.48
N ARG A 58 16.21 -5.04 -0.94
CA ARG A 58 16.55 -6.38 -1.46
C ARG A 58 17.44 -7.11 -0.48
N VAL A 59 17.01 -8.29 -0.04
CA VAL A 59 17.81 -9.19 0.80
C VAL A 59 18.47 -10.24 -0.12
N PRO A 60 19.80 -10.49 -0.01
CA PRO A 60 20.51 -11.41 -0.90
C PRO A 60 20.28 -12.88 -0.52
N VAL A 61 19.02 -13.33 -0.56
CA VAL A 61 18.59 -14.69 -0.23
C VAL A 61 17.65 -15.21 -1.31
N LEU A 62 17.83 -16.47 -1.71
CA LEU A 62 16.93 -17.17 -2.62
C LEU A 62 15.89 -17.95 -1.79
N LEU A 63 14.61 -17.58 -1.89
CA LEU A 63 13.54 -18.20 -1.10
C LEU A 63 12.95 -19.46 -1.73
N GLY A 64 13.13 -19.67 -3.05
CA GLY A 64 12.51 -20.78 -3.78
C GLY A 64 11.05 -20.52 -4.14
N ASP A 65 10.19 -20.27 -3.15
CA ASP A 65 8.76 -19.95 -3.31
C ASP A 65 8.29 -18.93 -2.25
N GLY A 66 7.14 -18.29 -2.46
CA GLY A 66 6.57 -17.36 -1.51
C GLY A 66 5.46 -16.47 -2.05
N ILE A 67 5.08 -15.46 -1.27
CA ILE A 67 4.06 -14.49 -1.65
C ILE A 67 4.75 -13.35 -2.44
N PRO A 68 4.43 -13.16 -3.73
CA PRO A 68 5.06 -12.11 -4.52
C PRO A 68 4.62 -10.72 -4.04
N LEU A 69 5.57 -9.79 -3.95
CA LEU A 69 5.28 -8.39 -3.65
C LEU A 69 4.40 -7.76 -4.75
N PHE A 70 4.79 -7.95 -6.01
CA PHE A 70 4.06 -7.45 -7.17
C PHE A 70 3.11 -8.51 -7.73
N GLY A 71 1.85 -8.14 -7.86
CA GLY A 71 0.82 -8.99 -8.48
C GLY A 71 0.70 -8.76 -9.97
N LYS A 72 -0.34 -9.35 -10.58
CA LYS A 72 -0.70 -9.08 -11.98
C LYS A 72 -1.12 -7.61 -12.14
N MET A 73 -0.60 -6.97 -13.19
CA MET A 73 -0.95 -5.61 -13.61
C MET A 73 -1.56 -5.64 -15.00
N ASP A 74 -2.52 -4.75 -15.26
CA ASP A 74 -3.20 -4.65 -16.56
C ASP A 74 -2.38 -3.85 -17.58
N ALA A 75 -1.47 -2.99 -17.09
CA ALA A 75 -0.55 -2.19 -17.90
C ALA A 75 0.81 -2.05 -17.21
N MET A 76 1.84 -1.76 -18.01
CA MET A 76 3.17 -1.43 -17.50
C MET A 76 3.14 -0.10 -16.73
N LYS A 77 3.80 -0.07 -15.56
CA LYS A 77 4.09 1.14 -14.80
C LYS A 77 5.59 1.44 -14.85
N GLN A 78 5.97 2.70 -15.04
CA GLN A 78 7.37 3.11 -15.13
C GLN A 78 7.76 3.94 -13.92
N PHE A 79 8.86 3.57 -13.28
CA PHE A 79 9.46 4.31 -12.17
C PHE A 79 10.91 4.61 -12.49
N THR A 80 11.37 5.80 -12.11
CA THR A 80 12.79 6.17 -12.20
C THR A 80 13.48 5.85 -10.89
N ARG A 81 14.57 5.09 -10.96
CA ARG A 81 15.40 4.85 -9.77
C ARG A 81 16.04 6.16 -9.32
N GLN A 82 15.71 6.61 -8.12
CA GLN A 82 16.45 7.65 -7.43
C GLN A 82 17.72 7.05 -6.80
N LYS A 83 18.83 7.81 -6.79
CA LYS A 83 20.12 7.36 -6.25
C LYS A 83 19.94 6.88 -4.80
N THR A 84 20.62 5.79 -4.47
CA THR A 84 20.58 5.11 -3.16
C THR A 84 21.59 5.74 -2.21
#